data_AF-A0A966CNM9-F1
#
_entry.id   AF-A0A966CNM9-F1
#
_cell.length_a   1.000
_cell.length_b   1.000
_cell.length_c   1.000
_cell.angle_alpha   90.00
_cell.angle_beta   90.00
_cell.angle_gamma   90.00
#
_symmetry.space_group_name_H-M   'P 1'
#
loop_
_entity.id
_entity.type
_entity.pdbx_description
1 polymer ?
#
loop_
_entity_poly.entity_id
_entity_poly.type
_entity_poly.pdbx_seq_one_letter_code
_entity_poly.pdbx_strand_id
1 'polypeptide(L)'
;MMELLQTLQTAGQDLLGAAWLPVWTAIKIMIIIAPIMGGVAYLTLAERKILGFMQIRPGPNRVGYWGLLQPVADGLKLLTKEIIIPANSNKFLFLAAPVLALVPALAAWAVIPFDDGLILADVNAGMLYLLAMTSLGVYGIIIAGWASNSKY
;
A
#
# COMPACT_ATOMS: atom_id res chain seq x y z
N MET A 1 11.58 24.76 -2.52
CA MET A 1 10.53 23.71 -2.57
C MET A 1 9.22 24.21 -1.92
N MET A 2 9.25 24.72 -0.69
CA MET A 2 8.05 25.26 -0.02
C MET A 2 7.35 26.40 -0.77
N GLU A 3 8.11 27.34 -1.35
CA GLU A 3 7.56 28.42 -2.20
C GLU A 3 6.84 27.89 -3.45
N LEU A 4 7.35 26.81 -4.05
CA LEU A 4 6.75 26.19 -5.24
C LEU A 4 5.45 25.42 -4.88
N LEU A 5 5.41 24.83 -3.68
CA LEU A 5 4.20 24.19 -3.15
C LEU A 5 3.12 25.21 -2.78
N GLN A 6 3.50 26.34 -2.19
CA GLN A 6 2.56 27.42 -1.87
C GLN A 6 1.98 28.06 -3.13
N THR A 7 2.79 28.32 -4.15
CA THR A 7 2.31 28.86 -5.43
C THR A 7 1.41 27.89 -6.19
N LEU A 8 1.68 26.58 -6.15
CA LEU A 8 0.75 25.57 -6.68
C LEU A 8 -0.55 25.51 -5.88
N GLN A 9 -0.48 25.67 -4.56
CA GLN A 9 -1.63 25.61 -3.69
C GLN A 9 -2.56 26.82 -3.88
N THR A 10 -2.01 28.02 -4.03
CA THR A 10 -2.79 29.24 -4.32
C THR A 10 -3.38 29.19 -5.73
N ALA A 11 -2.59 28.84 -6.74
CA ALA A 11 -3.07 28.75 -8.13
C ALA A 11 -4.21 27.73 -8.32
N GLY A 12 -4.13 26.58 -7.65
CA GLY A 12 -5.22 25.60 -7.70
C GLY A 12 -6.45 26.00 -6.90
N GLN A 13 -6.29 26.75 -5.81
CA GLN A 13 -7.39 27.28 -5.02
C GLN A 13 -8.16 28.37 -5.78
N ASP A 14 -7.46 29.16 -6.60
CA ASP A 14 -8.08 30.17 -7.48
C ASP A 14 -8.86 29.53 -8.64
N LEU A 15 -8.44 28.36 -9.14
CA LEU A 15 -9.10 27.65 -10.25
C LEU A 15 -10.30 26.79 -9.81
N LEU A 16 -10.19 26.08 -8.69
CA LEU A 16 -11.14 25.05 -8.28
C LEU A 16 -11.85 25.34 -6.95
N GLY A 17 -11.50 26.45 -6.28
CA GLY A 17 -12.12 26.87 -5.02
C GLY A 17 -12.08 25.77 -3.97
N ALA A 18 -13.24 25.43 -3.39
CA ALA A 18 -13.35 24.43 -2.32
C ALA A 18 -13.00 22.99 -2.78
N ALA A 19 -13.10 22.68 -4.08
CA ALA A 19 -12.77 21.35 -4.60
C ALA A 19 -11.26 21.09 -4.68
N TRP A 20 -10.43 22.11 -4.52
CA TRP A 20 -8.97 21.97 -4.58
C TRP A 20 -8.40 21.20 -3.39
N LEU A 21 -8.96 21.37 -2.19
CA LEU A 21 -8.48 20.71 -0.97
C LEU A 21 -8.49 19.17 -1.06
N PRO A 22 -9.60 18.50 -1.43
CA PRO A 22 -9.60 17.05 -1.57
C PRO A 22 -8.69 16.56 -2.71
N VAL A 23 -8.62 17.30 -3.82
CA VAL A 23 -7.74 16.96 -4.95
C VAL A 23 -6.27 17.03 -4.53
N TRP A 24 -5.87 18.10 -3.85
CA TRP A 24 -4.51 18.29 -3.34
C TRP A 24 -4.12 17.20 -2.35
N THR A 25 -5.05 16.84 -1.45
CA THR A 25 -4.84 15.74 -0.50
C THR A 25 -4.68 14.40 -1.21
N ALA A 26 -5.52 14.11 -2.21
CA ALA A 26 -5.42 12.88 -2.99
C ALA A 26 -4.07 12.77 -3.74
N ILE A 27 -3.58 13.87 -4.31
CA ILE A 27 -2.26 13.91 -4.96
C ILE A 27 -1.14 13.59 -3.95
N LYS A 28 -1.17 14.19 -2.76
CA LYS A 28 -0.20 13.89 -1.70
C LYS A 28 -0.23 12.40 -1.30
N ILE A 29 -1.42 11.84 -1.13
CA ILE A 29 -1.61 10.41 -0.83
C ILE A 29 -0.98 9.55 -1.93
N MET A 30 -1.23 9.86 -3.20
CA MET A 30 -0.69 9.12 -4.34
C MET A 30 0.83 9.17 -4.42
N ILE A 31 1.43 10.33 -4.14
CA ILE A 31 2.89 10.51 -4.10
C ILE A 31 3.53 9.67 -3.00
N ILE A 32 2.83 9.41 -1.88
CA ILE A 32 3.33 8.55 -0.80
C ILE A 32 3.11 7.07 -1.12
N ILE A 33 1.91 6.69 -1.58
CA ILE A 33 1.56 5.28 -1.82
C ILE A 33 2.35 4.70 -2.99
N ALA A 34 2.58 5.44 -4.08
CA ALA A 34 3.23 4.88 -5.27
C ALA A 34 4.67 4.39 -5.00
N PRO A 35 5.55 5.15 -4.33
CA PRO A 35 6.87 4.66 -3.91
C PRO A 35 6.79 3.51 -2.90
N ILE A 36 5.84 3.53 -1.97
CA ILE A 36 5.66 2.43 -1.00
C ILE A 36 5.32 1.13 -1.73
N MET A 37 4.34 1.17 -2.64
CA MET A 37 3.93 -0.01 -3.43
C MET A 37 5.07 -0.49 -4.34
N GLY A 38 5.82 0.43 -4.94
CA GLY A 38 7.04 0.11 -5.68
C GLY A 38 8.09 -0.56 -4.80
N GLY A 39 8.34 -0.01 -3.61
CA GLY A 39 9.25 -0.56 -2.62
C GLY A 39 8.88 -1.97 -2.19
N VAL A 40 7.60 -2.21 -1.85
CA VAL A 40 7.09 -3.54 -1.51
C VAL A 40 7.29 -4.52 -2.67
N ALA A 41 6.96 -4.11 -3.90
CA ALA A 41 7.15 -4.95 -5.08
C ALA A 41 8.61 -5.38 -5.27
N TYR A 42 9.56 -4.44 -5.19
CA TYR A 42 10.99 -4.76 -5.34
C TYR A 42 11.60 -5.44 -4.11
N LEU A 43 11.04 -5.24 -2.91
CA LEU A 43 11.45 -5.95 -1.70
C LEU A 43 11.23 -7.46 -1.87
N THR A 44 10.12 -7.88 -2.47
CA THR A 44 9.89 -9.32 -2.76
C THR A 44 10.90 -9.89 -3.75
N LEU A 45 11.37 -9.10 -4.72
CA LEU A 45 12.45 -9.52 -5.63
C LEU A 45 13.78 -9.63 -4.88
N ALA A 46 14.10 -8.64 -4.04
CA ALA A 46 15.30 -8.62 -3.23
C ALA A 46 15.35 -9.82 -2.29
N GLU A 47 14.25 -10.11 -1.59
CA GLU A 47 14.10 -11.29 -0.74
C GLU A 47 14.45 -12.58 -1.50
N ARG A 48 13.85 -12.81 -2.67
CA ARG A 48 14.13 -14.02 -3.48
C ARG A 48 15.58 -14.11 -3.92
N LYS A 49 16.22 -12.98 -4.25
CA LYS A 49 17.63 -12.95 -4.65
C LYS A 49 18.54 -13.25 -3.47
N ILE A 50 18.32 -12.60 -2.32
CA ILE A 50 19.11 -12.80 -1.10
C ILE A 50 19.02 -14.25 -0.63
N LEU A 51 17.81 -14.81 -0.56
CA LEU A 51 17.59 -16.22 -0.19
C LEU A 51 18.25 -17.18 -1.18
N GLY A 52 18.22 -16.86 -2.49
CA GLY A 52 18.95 -17.62 -3.50
C GLY A 52 20.45 -17.63 -3.25
N PHE A 53 21.05 -16.45 -3.01
CA PHE A 53 22.48 -16.33 -2.73
C PHE A 53 22.91 -17.07 -1.47
N MET A 54 22.11 -17.01 -0.39
CA MET A 54 22.35 -17.80 0.83
C MET A 54 22.35 -19.31 0.55
N GLN A 55 21.53 -19.77 -0.40
CA GLN A 55 21.40 -21.16 -0.79
C GLN A 55 22.33 -21.57 -1.96
N ILE A 56 23.27 -20.70 -2.36
CA ILE A 56 24.19 -20.96 -3.49
C ILE A 56 23.41 -21.29 -4.79
N ARG A 57 22.28 -20.61 -5.02
CA ARG A 57 21.53 -20.68 -6.27
C ARG A 57 21.19 -19.28 -6.79
N PRO A 58 21.16 -19.07 -8.11
CA PRO A 58 20.73 -17.79 -8.64
C PRO A 58 19.26 -17.54 -8.31
N GLY A 59 18.94 -16.31 -7.88
CA GLY A 59 17.58 -15.81 -7.80
C GLY A 59 16.95 -15.55 -9.18
N PRO A 60 15.78 -14.88 -9.24
CA PRO A 60 15.13 -14.55 -10.50
C PRO A 60 16.03 -13.72 -11.43
N ASN A 61 16.37 -14.27 -12.60
CA ASN A 61 17.35 -13.67 -13.53
C ASN A 61 16.87 -13.55 -14.99
N ARG A 62 15.68 -14.09 -15.34
CA ARG A 62 15.23 -14.18 -16.75
C ARG A 62 14.21 -13.12 -17.19
N VAL A 63 13.43 -12.56 -16.26
CA VAL A 63 12.35 -11.62 -16.59
C VAL A 63 12.91 -10.20 -16.65
N GLY A 64 13.25 -9.74 -17.86
CA GLY A 64 13.92 -8.45 -18.11
C GLY A 64 15.41 -8.47 -17.76
N TYR A 65 16.05 -7.29 -17.76
CA TYR A 65 17.46 -7.16 -17.36
C TYR A 65 17.61 -7.52 -15.88
N TRP A 66 18.40 -8.56 -15.57
CA TRP A 66 18.64 -9.09 -14.22
C TRP A 66 17.37 -9.45 -13.42
N GLY A 67 16.25 -9.78 -14.07
CA GLY A 67 15.03 -10.13 -13.34
C GLY A 67 14.26 -8.94 -12.75
N LEU A 68 14.61 -7.69 -13.09
CA LEU A 68 13.95 -6.50 -12.53
C LEU A 68 12.45 -6.41 -12.84
N LEU A 69 12.01 -7.01 -13.95
CA LEU A 69 10.59 -7.01 -14.35
C LEU A 69 9.79 -8.13 -13.66
N GLN A 70 10.40 -8.93 -12.78
CA GLN A 70 9.72 -10.03 -12.08
C GLN A 70 8.52 -9.57 -11.24
N PRO A 71 8.58 -8.50 -10.41
CA PRO A 71 7.42 -8.08 -9.63
C PRO A 71 6.24 -7.62 -10.50
N VAL A 72 6.53 -7.02 -11.65
CA VAL A 72 5.51 -6.61 -12.62
C VAL A 72 4.85 -7.84 -13.24
N ALA A 73 5.64 -8.86 -13.61
CA ALA A 73 5.11 -10.11 -14.14
C ALA A 73 4.26 -10.87 -13.10
N ASP A 74 4.67 -10.88 -11.83
CA ASP A 74 3.90 -11.50 -10.74
C ASP A 74 2.58 -10.77 -10.49
N GLY A 75 2.59 -9.43 -10.52
CA GLY A 75 1.38 -8.62 -10.42
C GLY A 75 0.42 -8.89 -11.58
N LEU A 76 0.92 -8.87 -12.83
CA LEU A 76 0.11 -9.16 -14.01
C LEU A 76 -0.49 -10.57 -13.94
N LYS A 77 0.31 -11.56 -13.52
CA LYS A 77 -0.16 -12.93 -13.32
C LYS A 77 -1.33 -12.99 -12.33
N LEU A 78 -1.26 -12.28 -11.21
CA LEU A 78 -2.34 -12.24 -10.22
C LEU A 78 -3.59 -11.54 -10.76
N LEU A 79 -3.44 -10.46 -11.53
CA LEU A 79 -4.57 -9.74 -12.13
C LEU A 79 -5.31 -10.57 -13.19
N THR A 80 -4.58 -11.38 -13.96
CA THR A 80 -5.17 -12.29 -14.96
C THR A 80 -5.70 -13.60 -14.37
N LYS A 81 -5.45 -13.84 -13.08
CA LYS A 81 -5.84 -15.09 -12.43
C LYS A 81 -7.35 -15.10 -12.20
N GLU A 82 -7.96 -16.25 -12.49
CA GLU A 82 -9.38 -16.48 -12.17
C GLU A 82 -9.62 -16.35 -10.66
N ILE A 83 -10.70 -15.65 -10.30
CA ILE A 83 -11.11 -15.44 -8.92
C ILE A 83 -11.99 -16.62 -8.48
N ILE A 84 -11.44 -17.47 -7.62
CA ILE A 84 -12.16 -18.62 -7.06
C ILE A 84 -12.71 -18.23 -5.69
N ILE A 85 -14.04 -18.22 -5.54
CA ILE A 85 -14.72 -17.93 -4.27
C ILE A 85 -15.33 -19.23 -3.73
N PRO A 86 -15.07 -19.63 -2.48
CA PRO A 86 -15.61 -20.87 -1.92
C PRO A 86 -17.14 -20.86 -1.88
N ALA A 87 -17.79 -21.98 -2.21
CA ALA A 87 -19.24 -22.09 -2.30
C ALA A 87 -19.96 -21.78 -0.97
N ASN A 88 -19.39 -22.21 0.16
CA ASN A 88 -19.96 -22.03 1.49
C ASN A 88 -19.38 -20.81 2.25
N SER A 89 -18.75 -19.85 1.56
CA SER A 89 -18.17 -18.65 2.19
C SER A 89 -19.14 -17.48 2.28
N ASN A 90 -18.88 -16.55 3.20
CA ASN A 90 -19.53 -15.24 3.16
C ASN A 90 -18.83 -14.37 2.09
N LYS A 91 -19.43 -14.26 0.90
CA LYS A 91 -18.85 -13.56 -0.25
C LYS A 91 -18.50 -12.10 0.04
N PHE A 92 -19.35 -11.39 0.77
CA PHE A 92 -19.13 -9.97 1.07
C PHE A 92 -17.89 -9.80 1.97
N LEU A 93 -17.83 -10.54 3.07
CA LEU A 93 -16.70 -10.46 4.00
C LEU A 93 -15.43 -11.02 3.39
N PHE A 94 -15.52 -12.06 2.56
CA PHE A 94 -14.35 -12.65 1.88
C PHE A 94 -13.67 -11.66 0.93
N LEU A 95 -14.46 -10.86 0.21
CA LEU A 95 -13.94 -9.81 -0.69
C LEU A 95 -13.50 -8.54 0.07
N ALA A 96 -14.19 -8.20 1.16
CA ALA A 96 -13.86 -7.02 1.96
C ALA A 96 -12.65 -7.23 2.87
N ALA A 97 -12.38 -8.45 3.34
CA ALA A 97 -11.33 -8.73 4.32
C ALA A 97 -9.92 -8.31 3.86
N PRO A 98 -9.47 -8.58 2.62
CA PRO A 98 -8.18 -8.08 2.14
C PRO A 98 -8.08 -6.55 2.17
N VAL A 99 -9.17 -5.85 1.88
CA VAL A 99 -9.24 -4.37 1.94
C VAL A 99 -9.11 -3.90 3.39
N LEU A 100 -9.82 -4.56 4.32
CA LEU A 100 -9.75 -4.25 5.76
C LEU A 100 -8.37 -4.52 6.37
N ALA A 101 -7.60 -5.43 5.81
CA ALA A 101 -6.20 -5.64 6.23
C ALA A 101 -5.25 -4.60 5.61
N LEU A 102 -5.46 -4.21 4.36
CA LEU A 102 -4.57 -3.31 3.63
C LEU A 102 -4.75 -1.84 4.02
N VAL A 103 -5.99 -1.39 4.22
CA VAL A 103 -6.30 0.02 4.50
C VAL A 103 -5.60 0.53 5.76
N PRO A 104 -5.64 -0.16 6.92
CA PRO A 104 -4.95 0.31 8.12
C PRO A 104 -3.43 0.35 7.94
N ALA A 105 -2.86 -0.60 7.19
CA ALA A 105 -1.42 -0.64 6.91
C ALA A 105 -0.96 0.57 6.07
N LEU A 106 -1.73 0.95 5.05
CA LEU A 106 -1.42 2.13 4.23
C LEU A 106 -1.70 3.43 4.99
N ALA A 107 -2.79 3.48 5.76
CA ALA A 107 -3.18 4.66 6.50
C ALA A 107 -2.24 4.96 7.70
N ALA A 108 -1.50 3.98 8.22
CA ALA A 108 -0.45 4.19 9.20
C ALA A 108 0.66 5.13 8.70
N TRP A 109 0.91 5.18 7.39
CA TRP A 109 1.91 6.06 6.78
C TRP A 109 1.51 7.54 6.74
N ALA A 110 0.26 7.89 7.05
CA ALA A 110 -0.22 9.27 7.01
C ALA A 110 0.47 10.21 8.01
N VAL A 111 1.05 9.66 9.08
CA VAL A 111 1.60 10.40 10.23
C VAL A 111 3.13 10.36 10.26
N ILE A 112 3.77 9.58 9.40
CA ILE A 112 5.24 9.46 9.38
C ILE A 112 5.85 10.69 8.69
N PRO A 113 6.75 11.45 9.35
CA PRO A 113 7.43 12.58 8.73
C PRO A 113 8.53 12.14 7.75
N PHE A 114 8.57 12.76 6.58
CA PHE A 114 9.63 12.53 5.59
C PHE A 114 10.72 13.61 5.63
N ASP A 115 10.35 14.84 5.99
CA ASP A 115 11.24 15.99 6.17
C ASP A 115 10.51 17.06 7.01
N ASP A 116 11.20 18.15 7.36
CA ASP A 116 10.60 19.30 8.04
C ASP A 116 9.47 19.91 7.18
N GLY A 117 8.24 19.91 7.70
CA GLY A 117 7.03 20.33 6.99
C GLY A 117 6.52 19.37 5.91
N LEU A 118 7.20 18.24 5.62
CA LEU A 118 6.74 17.20 4.69
C LEU A 118 6.07 16.04 5.45
N ILE A 119 4.89 16.36 5.98
CA ILE A 119 3.96 15.43 6.64
C ILE A 119 2.61 15.51 5.92
N LEU A 120 1.91 14.37 5.80
CA LEU A 120 0.57 14.35 5.21
C LEU A 120 -0.50 14.89 6.18
N ALA A 121 -0.49 14.40 7.42
CA ALA A 121 -1.33 14.90 8.50
C ALA A 121 -0.49 15.10 9.77
N ASP A 122 -0.31 16.35 10.18
CA ASP A 122 0.33 16.68 11.44
C ASP A 122 -0.68 16.49 12.57
N VAL A 123 -0.48 15.43 13.36
CA VAL A 123 -1.38 15.01 14.43
C VAL A 123 -0.59 14.99 15.73
N ASN A 124 -0.99 15.81 16.70
CA ASN A 124 -0.37 15.87 18.03
C ASN A 124 -0.28 14.49 18.72
N ALA A 125 -1.24 13.61 18.43
CA ALA A 125 -1.33 12.24 18.97
C ALA A 125 -0.82 11.17 17.97
N GLY A 126 0.22 11.47 17.19
CA GLY A 126 0.66 10.61 16.09
C GLY A 126 1.05 9.18 16.50
N MET A 127 1.68 9.00 17.66
CA MET A 127 1.99 7.66 18.19
C MET A 127 0.74 6.85 18.54
N LEU A 128 -0.28 7.49 19.15
CA LEU A 128 -1.55 6.83 19.47
C LEU A 128 -2.29 6.43 18.20
N TYR A 129 -2.26 7.28 17.16
CA TYR A 129 -2.80 6.95 15.85
C TYR A 129 -2.13 5.72 15.25
N LEU A 130 -0.79 5.66 15.25
CA LEU A 130 -0.05 4.53 14.69
C LEU A 130 -0.37 3.22 15.43
N LEU A 131 -0.46 3.26 16.77
CA LEU A 131 -0.86 2.12 17.58
C LEU A 131 -2.31 1.68 17.31
N ALA A 132 -3.24 2.63 17.15
CA ALA A 132 -4.62 2.32 16.80
C ALA A 132 -4.71 1.66 15.41
N MET A 133 -4.06 2.23 14.40
CA MET A 133 -4.11 1.73 13.03
C MET A 133 -3.47 0.34 12.90
N THR A 134 -2.35 0.09 13.59
CA THR A 134 -1.73 -1.24 13.59
C THR A 134 -2.59 -2.30 14.28
N SER A 135 -3.28 -1.95 15.37
CA SER A 135 -4.23 -2.86 16.03
C SER A 135 -5.43 -3.20 15.13
N LEU A 136 -5.88 -2.25 14.30
CA LEU A 136 -6.99 -2.47 13.38
C LEU A 136 -6.68 -3.51 12.29
N GLY A 137 -5.42 -3.66 11.90
CA GLY A 137 -4.99 -4.66 10.92
C GLY A 137 -5.32 -6.11 11.32
N VAL A 138 -5.38 -6.40 12.63
CA VAL A 138 -5.73 -7.73 13.16
C VAL A 138 -7.16 -8.13 12.78
N TYR A 139 -8.09 -7.18 12.77
CA TYR A 139 -9.48 -7.46 12.41
C TYR A 139 -9.63 -7.93 10.97
N GLY A 140 -8.85 -7.37 10.03
CA GLY A 140 -8.85 -7.81 8.63
C GLY A 140 -8.48 -9.29 8.50
N ILE A 141 -7.48 -9.74 9.26
CA ILE A 141 -7.01 -11.13 9.26
C ILE A 141 -8.07 -12.08 9.84
N ILE A 142 -8.65 -11.72 11.00
CA ILE A 142 -9.68 -12.54 11.66
C ILE A 142 -10.91 -12.70 10.76
N ILE A 143 -11.37 -11.61 10.14
CA ILE A 143 -12.52 -11.63 9.22
C ILE A 143 -12.22 -12.48 7.99
N ALA A 144 -10.99 -12.40 7.43
CA ALA A 144 -10.60 -13.23 6.29
C ALA A 144 -10.68 -14.74 6.62
N GLY A 145 -10.18 -15.13 7.79
CA GLY A 145 -10.23 -16.50 8.27
C GLY A 145 -11.66 -17.00 8.44
N TRP A 146 -12.50 -16.25 9.18
CA TRP A 146 -13.90 -16.63 9.41
C TRP A 146 -14.73 -16.65 8.12
N ALA A 147 -14.53 -15.68 7.22
CA ALA A 147 -15.29 -15.56 5.97
C ALA A 147 -15.07 -16.75 5.03
N SER A 148 -13.91 -17.41 5.10
CA SER A 148 -13.58 -18.59 4.29
C SER A 148 -14.40 -19.84 4.64
N ASN A 149 -15.05 -19.85 5.82
CA ASN A 149 -15.81 -20.98 6.34
C ASN A 149 -15.03 -22.32 6.35
N SER A 150 -13.74 -22.23 6.70
CA SER A 150 -12.82 -23.35 6.93
C SER A 150 -12.44 -23.40 8.41
N LYS A 151 -12.10 -24.60 8.91
CA LYS A 151 -11.52 -24.78 10.25
C LYS A 151 -10.02 -24.53 10.30
N TYR A 152 -9.37 -24.56 9.15
CA TYR A 152 -7.95 -24.23 8.92
C TYR A 152 -7.84 -22.79 8.43
#